data_AF-A0A7X4GKJ7-F1
#
_entry.id   AF-A0A7X4GKJ7-F1
#
_cell.length_a   1.000
_cell.length_b   1.000
_cell.length_c   1.000
_cell.angle_alpha   90.00
_cell.angle_beta   90.00
_cell.angle_gamma   90.00
#
_symmetry.space_group_name_H-M   'P 1'
#
loop_
_entity.id
_entity.type
_entity.pdbx_description
1 polymer ?
#
loop_
_entity_poly.entity_id
_entity_poly.type
_entity_poly.pdbx_seq_one_letter_code
_entity_poly.pdbx_strand_id
1 'polypeptide(L)'
;MFFKGDSAYQSDEKWWKAAQEADQAKVDKGGNTAAPVDPGEQPTDDIDIYAPPSSNGTTAQPAPAAKPAAAQPPTQQDSNVDTLTQASTLVESLSGEYGYGKSAPLKIRAYAFNGPGRIIKDGKSVPCLLFQDANECDFFFDKSHPIVAEYPLAPQDLLTLYLAERFKARDHLSDLVETFSSIYANKFKDTRVERGVLQDRAYNIIEDLRLRFEEYLAPVASDVLQVIHESAGDVEETTVSLIDNADLLELFLKKDPKAIKVIGYIPERTLPRLLERFPEHLLDKKVFSLPFMQIALPDDKATSRARTEARRRIQSYLEDVVSLLTSNLARASKDELKRASLSLALLQDCIVQ
;
A
#
# COMPACT_ATOMS: atom_id res chain seq x y z
N MET A 1 27.29 35.25 -15.64
CA MET A 1 27.18 36.58 -15.01
C MET A 1 26.64 37.55 -16.05
N PHE A 2 25.42 38.06 -15.87
CA PHE A 2 24.84 39.07 -16.75
C PHE A 2 25.44 40.43 -16.39
N PHE A 3 26.17 41.02 -17.32
CA PHE A 3 26.77 42.33 -17.15
C PHE A 3 25.69 43.41 -17.11
N LYS A 4 25.60 44.13 -15.99
CA LYS A 4 24.78 45.32 -15.79
C LYS A 4 25.40 46.48 -16.57
N GLY A 5 24.64 47.09 -17.49
CA GLY A 5 24.90 48.48 -17.92
C GLY A 5 25.20 48.76 -19.38
N ASP A 6 24.91 47.86 -20.32
CA ASP A 6 25.09 48.15 -21.76
C ASP A 6 23.76 48.60 -22.41
N SER A 7 23.71 49.81 -22.95
CA SER A 7 22.50 50.40 -23.55
C SER A 7 22.10 49.71 -24.87
N ALA A 8 22.96 48.85 -25.41
CA ALA A 8 22.67 48.05 -26.60
C ALA A 8 21.70 46.87 -26.35
N TYR A 9 21.26 46.64 -25.11
CA TYR A 9 20.36 45.53 -24.74
C TYR A 9 19.02 46.00 -24.14
N GLN A 10 18.71 47.30 -24.22
CA GLN A 10 17.44 47.87 -23.72
C GLN A 10 16.36 48.02 -24.80
N SER A 11 16.66 47.78 -26.09
CA SER A 11 15.63 47.77 -27.13
C SER A 11 15.11 46.35 -27.38
N ASP A 12 13.78 46.21 -27.30
CA ASP A 12 13.02 44.98 -27.56
C ASP A 12 13.24 44.38 -28.96
N GLU A 13 13.90 45.12 -29.86
CA GLU A 13 14.23 44.68 -31.23
C GLU A 13 15.13 43.45 -31.28
N LYS A 14 16.01 43.24 -30.30
CA LYS A 14 16.86 42.03 -30.26
C LYS A 14 16.06 40.79 -29.86
N TRP A 15 15.07 40.95 -28.98
CA TRP A 15 14.18 39.86 -28.57
C TRP A 15 13.22 39.52 -29.71
N TRP A 16 12.73 40.53 -30.42
CA TRP A 16 11.95 40.37 -31.63
C TRP A 16 12.72 39.61 -32.72
N LYS A 17 13.97 40.01 -33.01
CA LYS A 17 14.81 39.30 -34.00
C LYS A 17 15.15 37.88 -33.58
N ALA A 18 15.42 37.63 -32.30
CA ALA A 18 15.70 36.27 -31.81
C ALA A 18 14.45 35.36 -31.86
N ALA A 19 13.25 35.91 -31.63
CA ALA A 19 12.00 35.17 -31.80
C ALA A 19 11.75 34.84 -33.28
N GLN A 20 12.02 35.79 -34.18
CA GLN A 20 11.86 35.61 -35.62
C GLN A 20 12.84 34.56 -36.18
N GLU A 21 14.09 34.55 -35.71
CA GLU A 21 15.11 33.56 -36.11
C GLU A 21 14.79 32.15 -35.57
N ALA A 22 14.21 32.04 -34.37
CA ALA A 22 13.78 30.77 -33.79
C ALA A 22 12.55 30.17 -34.50
N ASP A 23 11.61 31.01 -34.96
CA ASP A 23 10.48 30.56 -35.76
C ASP A 23 10.91 30.18 -37.18
N GLN A 24 11.84 30.91 -37.80
CA GLN A 24 12.43 30.54 -39.09
C GLN A 24 13.13 29.16 -39.00
N ALA A 25 13.86 28.90 -37.90
CA ALA A 25 14.53 27.62 -37.66
C ALA A 25 13.58 26.45 -37.41
N LYS A 26 12.33 26.70 -37.00
CA LYS A 26 11.27 25.69 -36.90
C LYS A 26 10.65 25.36 -38.26
N VAL A 27 10.61 26.32 -39.18
CA VAL A 27 10.13 26.11 -40.56
C VAL A 27 11.14 25.29 -41.37
N ASP A 28 12.44 25.54 -41.22
CA ASP A 28 13.51 24.81 -41.94
C ASP A 28 13.72 23.35 -41.46
N LYS A 29 13.13 22.97 -40.31
CA LYS A 29 13.23 21.62 -39.73
C LYS A 29 11.97 20.75 -39.90
N GLY A 30 11.20 20.98 -40.96
CA GLY A 30 10.29 19.95 -41.50
C GLY A 30 9.04 19.65 -40.67
N GLY A 31 8.39 20.66 -40.11
CA GLY A 31 7.06 20.54 -39.50
C GLY A 31 5.95 20.94 -40.47
N ASN A 32 5.43 19.98 -41.24
CA ASN A 32 4.33 20.19 -42.18
C ASN A 32 2.98 20.26 -41.43
N THR A 33 2.65 21.42 -40.83
CA THR A 33 1.28 21.95 -40.60
C THR A 33 1.32 23.27 -39.81
N ALA A 34 1.46 24.39 -40.51
CA ALA A 34 1.07 25.71 -40.00
C ALA A 34 0.08 26.34 -40.99
N ALA A 35 -1.05 26.81 -40.47
CA ALA A 35 -2.15 27.36 -41.27
C ALA A 35 -1.75 28.66 -42.00
N PRO A 36 -2.38 28.99 -43.15
CA PRO A 36 -2.02 30.17 -43.93
C PRO A 36 -2.35 31.45 -43.15
N VAL A 37 -1.40 32.38 -43.12
CA VAL A 37 -1.59 33.74 -42.58
C VAL A 37 -2.21 34.59 -43.70
N ASP A 38 -3.30 35.28 -43.36
CA ASP A 38 -4.09 36.15 -44.24
C ASP A 38 -3.25 37.29 -44.84
N PRO A 39 -3.20 37.46 -46.19
CA PRO A 39 -2.43 38.51 -46.84
C PRO A 39 -3.31 39.73 -47.12
N GLY A 40 -3.61 40.54 -46.11
CA GLY A 40 -4.36 41.78 -46.26
C GLY A 40 -3.51 43.02 -45.95
N GLU A 41 -3.16 43.82 -46.97
CA GLU A 41 -2.36 45.05 -46.86
C GLU A 41 -3.15 46.33 -46.49
N GLN A 42 -4.39 46.24 -46.02
CA GLN A 42 -5.14 47.41 -45.52
C GLN A 42 -5.95 47.11 -44.26
N PRO A 43 -5.94 48.00 -43.25
CA PRO A 43 -6.81 47.87 -42.08
C PRO A 43 -8.28 47.95 -42.51
N THR A 44 -9.06 46.94 -42.17
CA THR A 44 -10.52 46.87 -42.45
C THR A 44 -11.36 47.67 -41.46
N ASP A 45 -10.74 48.35 -40.49
CA ASP A 45 -11.43 49.08 -39.42
C ASP A 45 -11.27 50.60 -39.58
N ASP A 46 -12.41 51.29 -39.66
CA ASP A 46 -12.53 52.73 -39.77
C ASP A 46 -12.56 53.35 -38.37
N ILE A 47 -11.50 54.09 -38.01
CA ILE A 47 -11.25 54.60 -36.65
C ILE A 47 -12.31 55.63 -36.22
N ASP A 48 -12.96 56.30 -37.19
CA ASP A 48 -13.98 57.32 -36.93
C ASP A 48 -15.34 56.74 -36.46
N ILE A 49 -15.54 55.42 -36.55
CA ILE A 49 -16.72 54.74 -35.97
C ILE A 49 -16.65 54.69 -34.43
N TYR A 50 -15.44 54.79 -33.87
CA TYR A 50 -15.20 54.68 -32.43
C TYR A 50 -14.96 56.02 -31.73
N ALA A 51 -15.02 57.15 -32.46
CA ALA A 51 -14.85 58.48 -31.88
C ALA A 51 -16.23 59.07 -31.45
N PRO A 52 -16.45 59.36 -30.16
CA PRO A 52 -17.69 60.00 -29.71
C PRO A 52 -17.73 61.48 -30.12
N PRO A 53 -18.93 62.06 -30.35
CA PRO A 53 -19.04 63.47 -30.75
C PRO A 53 -18.62 64.40 -29.61
N SER A 54 -17.71 65.32 -29.93
CA SER A 54 -17.22 66.36 -29.03
C SER A 54 -18.36 67.31 -28.62
N SER A 55 -18.84 67.21 -27.38
CA SER A 55 -19.57 68.30 -26.72
C SER A 55 -19.35 68.29 -25.20
N ASN A 56 -19.13 69.49 -24.69
CA ASN A 56 -18.73 69.82 -23.32
C ASN A 56 -19.70 69.32 -22.24
N GLY A 57 -19.17 68.88 -21.10
CA GLY A 57 -19.97 68.68 -19.89
C GLY A 57 -19.24 67.99 -18.75
N THR A 58 -18.74 68.76 -17.79
CA THR A 58 -18.11 68.35 -16.53
C THR A 58 -19.02 67.46 -15.68
N THR A 59 -18.59 66.25 -15.32
CA THR A 59 -18.88 65.59 -14.02
C THR A 59 -17.95 64.40 -13.79
N ALA A 60 -17.43 64.30 -12.57
CA ALA A 60 -16.43 63.32 -12.14
C ALA A 60 -16.95 61.87 -12.16
N GLN A 61 -16.10 60.93 -12.61
CA GLN A 61 -16.36 59.48 -12.60
C GLN A 61 -15.12 58.73 -12.07
N PRO A 62 -15.28 57.63 -11.30
CA PRO A 62 -14.23 57.07 -10.44
C PRO A 62 -13.11 56.39 -11.21
N ALA A 63 -11.92 56.33 -10.59
CA ALA A 63 -10.73 55.66 -11.12
C ALA A 63 -11.02 54.19 -11.55
N PRO A 64 -10.45 53.70 -12.68
CA PRO A 64 -10.60 52.31 -13.08
C PRO A 64 -9.91 51.39 -12.08
N ALA A 65 -10.65 50.41 -11.57
CA ALA A 65 -10.11 49.35 -10.72
C ALA A 65 -9.01 48.58 -11.47
N ALA A 66 -7.87 48.40 -10.79
CA ALA A 66 -6.78 47.56 -11.27
C ALA A 66 -7.31 46.14 -11.56
N LYS A 67 -7.12 45.70 -12.81
CA LYS A 67 -7.38 44.33 -13.25
C LYS A 67 -6.58 43.39 -12.33
N PRO A 68 -7.18 42.40 -11.65
CA PRO A 68 -6.41 41.45 -10.85
C PRO A 68 -5.42 40.75 -11.77
N ALA A 69 -4.14 40.82 -11.43
CA ALA A 69 -3.13 40.00 -12.07
C ALA A 69 -3.60 38.55 -12.00
N ALA A 70 -3.69 37.88 -13.16
CA ALA A 70 -3.97 36.46 -13.19
C ALA A 70 -2.92 35.77 -12.32
N ALA A 71 -3.37 35.16 -11.22
CA ALA A 71 -2.51 34.39 -10.34
C ALA A 71 -1.88 33.29 -11.18
N GLN A 72 -0.56 33.38 -11.39
CA GLN A 72 0.20 32.23 -11.88
C GLN A 72 -0.08 31.08 -10.91
N PRO A 73 -0.39 29.86 -11.40
CA PRO A 73 -0.54 28.72 -10.51
C PRO A 73 0.73 28.61 -9.67
N PRO A 74 0.61 28.38 -8.34
CA PRO A 74 1.78 28.29 -7.48
C PRO A 74 2.71 27.23 -8.06
N THR A 75 3.93 27.63 -8.41
CA THR A 75 4.97 26.70 -8.79
C THR A 75 5.22 25.84 -7.55
N GLN A 76 4.67 24.62 -7.55
CA GLN A 76 4.88 23.68 -6.47
C GLN A 76 6.37 23.39 -6.41
N GLN A 77 7.01 23.85 -5.34
CA GLN A 77 8.43 23.64 -5.10
C GLN A 77 8.71 22.16 -4.90
N ASP A 78 9.78 21.67 -5.52
CA ASP A 78 10.22 20.29 -5.37
C ASP A 78 10.54 19.96 -3.92
N SER A 79 10.22 18.73 -3.53
CA SER A 79 10.46 18.24 -2.17
C SER A 79 11.95 18.06 -1.91
N ASN A 80 12.40 18.52 -0.74
CA ASN A 80 13.78 18.38 -0.28
C ASN A 80 13.87 17.33 0.85
N VAL A 81 15.02 16.66 0.97
CA VAL A 81 15.37 15.72 2.05
C VAL A 81 14.97 16.24 3.43
N ASP A 82 15.28 17.48 3.80
CA ASP A 82 15.00 18.01 5.15
C ASP A 82 13.49 18.06 5.42
N THR A 83 12.73 18.60 4.46
CA THR A 83 11.26 18.71 4.56
C THR A 83 10.59 17.34 4.60
N LEU A 84 11.10 16.39 3.82
CA LEU A 84 10.56 15.04 3.77
C LEU A 84 10.91 14.27 5.05
N THR A 85 12.13 14.39 5.57
CA THR A 85 12.57 13.70 6.78
C THR A 85 11.74 14.12 8.00
N GLN A 86 11.44 15.41 8.14
CA GLN A 86 10.59 15.91 9.24
C GLN A 86 9.15 15.40 9.16
N ALA A 87 8.64 15.16 7.95
CA ALA A 87 7.26 14.73 7.70
C ALA A 87 7.11 13.21 7.51
N SER A 88 8.15 12.43 7.77
CA SER A 88 8.18 10.99 7.49
C SER A 88 8.60 10.16 8.70
N THR A 89 8.20 8.89 8.69
CA THR A 89 8.63 7.89 9.69
C THR A 89 9.60 6.91 9.06
N LEU A 90 10.70 6.60 9.76
CA LEU A 90 11.67 5.59 9.32
C LEU A 90 11.01 4.21 9.25
N VAL A 91 11.31 3.46 8.18
CA VAL A 91 10.81 2.11 7.93
C VAL A 91 11.99 1.15 8.01
N GLU A 92 12.15 0.50 9.15
CA GLU A 92 13.29 -0.38 9.43
C GLU A 92 13.37 -1.57 8.46
N SER A 93 12.23 -2.15 8.08
CA SER A 93 12.16 -3.29 7.16
C SER A 93 12.70 -2.99 5.75
N LEU A 94 12.70 -1.72 5.33
CA LEU A 94 13.24 -1.26 4.05
C LEU A 94 14.61 -0.58 4.19
N SER A 95 15.11 -0.44 5.41
CA SER A 95 16.37 0.24 5.69
C SER A 95 17.54 -0.76 5.81
N GLY A 96 18.74 -0.23 5.86
CA GLY A 96 19.98 -0.99 6.00
C GLY A 96 20.72 -1.18 4.68
N GLU A 97 21.59 -2.18 4.63
CA GLU A 97 22.49 -2.36 3.49
C GLU A 97 21.82 -3.16 2.37
N TYR A 98 22.09 -2.73 1.13
CA TYR A 98 21.70 -3.38 -0.11
C TYR A 98 22.96 -3.60 -0.95
N GLY A 99 23.24 -4.84 -1.31
CA GLY A 99 24.42 -5.20 -2.10
C GLY A 99 24.07 -5.94 -3.37
N TYR A 100 24.96 -5.87 -4.35
CA TYR A 100 24.90 -6.66 -5.58
C TYR A 100 26.31 -7.16 -5.94
N GLY A 101 26.43 -8.46 -6.19
CA GLY A 101 27.69 -9.08 -6.59
C GLY A 101 28.83 -8.85 -5.59
N LYS A 102 29.97 -8.37 -6.10
CA LYS A 102 31.17 -8.03 -5.29
C LYS A 102 31.28 -6.53 -4.98
N SER A 103 30.32 -5.74 -5.43
CA SER A 103 30.40 -4.28 -5.33
C SER A 103 30.03 -3.81 -3.93
N ALA A 104 30.54 -2.65 -3.53
CA ALA A 104 30.24 -2.07 -2.23
C ALA A 104 28.72 -1.85 -2.06
N PRO A 105 28.14 -2.22 -0.91
CA PRO A 105 26.72 -2.05 -0.67
C PRO A 105 26.35 -0.56 -0.56
N LEU A 106 25.11 -0.25 -0.90
CA LEU A 106 24.49 1.05 -0.64
C LEU A 106 23.72 0.96 0.68
N LYS A 107 23.89 1.95 1.54
CA LYS A 107 23.23 2.03 2.84
C LYS A 107 21.98 2.88 2.70
N ILE A 108 20.82 2.27 2.92
CA ILE A 108 19.52 2.89 2.68
C ILE A 108 18.84 3.27 3.99
N ARG A 109 18.31 4.49 4.05
CA ARG A 109 17.34 4.93 5.05
C ARG A 109 16.02 5.16 4.34
N ALA A 110 15.05 4.31 4.62
CA ALA A 110 13.74 4.37 3.98
C ALA A 110 12.74 5.05 4.90
N TYR A 111 11.96 5.98 4.36
CA TYR A 111 11.01 6.80 5.09
C TYR A 111 9.63 6.74 4.43
N ALA A 112 8.61 6.44 5.22
CA ALA A 112 7.22 6.56 4.81
C ALA A 112 6.75 7.99 5.08
N PHE A 113 6.39 8.71 4.02
CA PHE A 113 5.86 10.05 4.10
C PHE A 113 4.44 10.03 4.67
N ASN A 114 4.22 10.78 5.77
CA ASN A 114 2.93 10.89 6.45
C ASN A 114 2.43 12.34 6.50
N GLY A 115 3.08 13.25 5.77
CA GLY A 115 2.69 14.66 5.73
C GLY A 115 1.37 14.89 4.99
N PRO A 116 0.70 16.03 5.20
CA PRO A 116 -0.57 16.36 4.55
C PRO A 116 -0.45 16.69 3.03
N GLY A 117 0.77 16.66 2.49
CA GLY A 117 1.08 16.98 1.10
C GLY A 117 1.30 15.74 0.23
N ARG A 118 2.06 15.91 -0.85
CA ARG A 118 2.58 14.81 -1.67
C ARG A 118 4.07 15.04 -1.89
N ILE A 119 4.78 13.99 -2.28
CA ILE A 119 6.17 14.11 -2.74
C ILE A 119 6.14 14.72 -4.13
N ILE A 120 6.83 15.84 -4.33
CA ILE A 120 6.85 16.60 -5.58
C ILE A 120 8.25 16.56 -6.18
N LYS A 121 8.33 16.23 -7.46
CA LYS A 121 9.56 16.29 -8.26
C LYS A 121 9.22 16.88 -9.63
N ASP A 122 10.01 17.85 -10.09
CA ASP A 122 9.79 18.58 -11.34
C ASP A 122 8.35 19.13 -11.44
N GLY A 123 7.82 19.63 -10.32
CA GLY A 123 6.44 20.14 -10.22
C GLY A 123 5.33 19.08 -10.34
N LYS A 124 5.65 17.79 -10.29
CA LYS A 124 4.69 16.68 -10.36
C LYS A 124 4.70 15.84 -9.09
N SER A 125 3.51 15.39 -8.68
CA SER A 125 3.36 14.39 -7.64
C SER A 125 3.97 13.06 -8.09
N VAL A 126 4.91 12.52 -7.31
CA VAL A 126 5.57 11.23 -7.56
C VAL A 126 5.34 10.28 -6.38
N PRO A 127 5.31 8.96 -6.62
CA PRO A 127 5.08 7.98 -5.55
C PRO A 127 6.26 7.84 -4.59
N CYS A 128 7.48 8.07 -5.07
CA CYS A 128 8.69 7.93 -4.29
C CYS A 128 9.85 8.72 -4.90
N LEU A 129 10.85 9.03 -4.07
CA LEU A 129 12.03 9.79 -4.42
C LEU A 129 13.25 9.23 -3.68
N LEU A 130 14.37 9.09 -4.40
CA LEU A 130 15.63 8.63 -3.86
C LEU A 130 16.68 9.74 -3.97
N PHE A 131 17.24 10.14 -2.83
CA PHE A 131 18.41 10.99 -2.75
C PHE A 131 19.63 10.13 -2.46
N GLN A 132 20.77 10.46 -3.06
CA GLN A 132 22.01 9.73 -2.84
C GLN A 132 23.12 10.72 -2.51
N ASP A 133 23.80 10.47 -1.40
CA ASP A 133 25.04 11.11 -1.01
C ASP A 133 26.13 10.04 -0.83
N ALA A 134 27.06 9.97 -1.78
CA ALA A 134 28.04 8.90 -1.89
C ALA A 134 27.42 7.48 -1.84
N ASN A 135 27.58 6.77 -0.73
CA ASN A 135 27.06 5.40 -0.52
C ASN A 135 25.84 5.37 0.41
N GLU A 136 25.41 6.51 0.95
CA GLU A 136 24.18 6.62 1.73
C GLU A 136 23.05 7.12 0.81
N CYS A 137 21.89 6.48 0.88
CA CYS A 137 20.71 6.93 0.16
C CYS A 137 19.52 7.09 1.10
N ASP A 138 18.81 8.20 0.94
CA ASP A 138 17.54 8.45 1.61
C ASP A 138 16.40 8.22 0.62
N PHE A 139 15.58 7.22 0.92
CA PHE A 139 14.43 6.83 0.12
C PHE A 139 13.14 7.28 0.79
N PHE A 140 12.33 8.08 0.11
CA PHE A 140 11.03 8.55 0.59
C PHE A 140 9.93 7.98 -0.29
N PHE A 141 8.85 7.50 0.30
CA PHE A 141 7.68 7.03 -0.45
C PHE A 141 6.37 7.48 0.20
N ASP A 142 5.38 7.76 -0.64
CA ASP A 142 4.04 8.17 -0.23
C ASP A 142 3.06 6.99 -0.37
N LYS A 143 2.58 6.47 0.76
CA LYS A 143 1.62 5.36 0.82
C LYS A 143 0.25 5.74 0.26
N SER A 144 -0.09 7.03 0.29
CA SER A 144 -1.38 7.56 -0.18
C SER A 144 -1.38 7.86 -1.68
N HIS A 145 -0.22 7.78 -2.34
CA HIS A 145 -0.14 8.00 -3.78
C HIS A 145 -0.94 6.93 -4.55
N PRO A 146 -1.77 7.30 -5.56
CA PRO A 146 -2.66 6.36 -6.24
C PRO A 146 -2.00 5.07 -6.74
N ILE A 147 -0.79 5.16 -7.31
CA ILE A 147 -0.06 3.98 -7.80
C ILE A 147 0.38 3.00 -6.69
N VAL A 148 0.53 3.47 -5.44
CA VAL A 148 0.92 2.62 -4.30
C VAL A 148 -0.31 2.13 -3.56
N ALA A 149 -1.37 2.94 -3.50
CA ALA A 149 -2.60 2.61 -2.79
C ALA A 149 -3.54 1.67 -3.58
N GLU A 150 -3.63 1.85 -4.90
CA GLU A 150 -4.66 1.17 -5.74
C GLU A 150 -4.10 0.01 -6.57
N TYR A 151 -2.80 -0.01 -6.81
CA TYR A 151 -2.14 -1.03 -7.63
C TYR A 151 -1.28 -1.96 -6.77
N PRO A 152 -1.01 -3.19 -7.22
CA PRO A 152 -0.21 -4.17 -6.48
C PRO A 152 1.29 -3.87 -6.55
N LEU A 153 1.68 -2.61 -6.34
CA LEU A 153 3.05 -2.14 -6.38
C LEU A 153 3.49 -1.75 -4.98
N ALA A 154 4.46 -2.48 -4.44
CA ALA A 154 4.97 -2.21 -3.11
C ALA A 154 6.13 -1.20 -3.14
N PRO A 155 6.34 -0.41 -2.06
CA PRO A 155 7.49 0.50 -1.96
C PRO A 155 8.84 -0.20 -2.13
N GLN A 156 8.94 -1.46 -1.74
CA GLN A 156 10.13 -2.30 -1.92
C GLN A 156 10.46 -2.55 -3.40
N ASP A 157 9.46 -2.68 -4.26
CA ASP A 157 9.65 -2.89 -5.70
C ASP A 157 10.26 -1.63 -6.32
N LEU A 158 9.71 -0.46 -5.96
CA LEU A 158 10.16 0.85 -6.41
C LEU A 158 11.59 1.16 -5.92
N LEU A 159 11.87 0.90 -4.64
CA LEU A 159 13.22 1.06 -4.09
C LEU A 159 14.22 0.16 -4.83
N THR A 160 13.88 -1.12 -5.02
CA THR A 160 14.79 -2.07 -5.67
C THR A 160 15.04 -1.71 -7.13
N LEU A 161 14.04 -1.14 -7.82
CA LEU A 161 14.20 -0.60 -9.17
C LEU A 161 15.21 0.56 -9.21
N TYR A 162 15.09 1.53 -8.30
CA TYR A 162 16.08 2.62 -8.20
C TYR A 162 17.49 2.08 -7.93
N LEU A 163 17.62 1.15 -6.98
CA LEU A 163 18.92 0.59 -6.64
C LEU A 163 19.51 -0.18 -7.84
N ALA A 164 18.70 -0.97 -8.53
CA ALA A 164 19.14 -1.69 -9.72
C ALA A 164 19.66 -0.73 -10.80
N GLU A 165 19.01 0.41 -11.02
CA GLU A 165 19.49 1.46 -11.92
C GLU A 165 20.84 2.04 -11.46
N ARG A 166 21.00 2.31 -10.15
CA ARG A 166 22.26 2.85 -9.59
C ARG A 166 23.41 1.86 -9.68
N PHE A 167 23.20 0.59 -9.32
CA PHE A 167 24.21 -0.46 -9.46
C PHE A 167 24.58 -0.69 -10.92
N LYS A 168 23.58 -0.68 -11.82
CA LYS A 168 23.82 -0.80 -13.26
C LYS A 168 24.69 0.34 -13.79
N ALA A 169 24.40 1.58 -13.41
CA ALA A 169 25.17 2.75 -13.84
C ALA A 169 26.60 2.74 -13.25
N ARG A 170 26.74 2.41 -11.95
CA ARG A 170 28.02 2.40 -11.25
C ARG A 170 28.96 1.28 -11.70
N ASP A 171 28.42 0.08 -11.94
CA ASP A 171 29.19 -1.13 -12.20
C ASP A 171 29.15 -1.54 -13.69
N HIS A 172 28.58 -0.70 -14.57
CA HIS A 172 28.44 -0.90 -16.01
C HIS A 172 27.78 -2.25 -16.40
N LEU A 173 26.75 -2.65 -15.66
CA LEU A 173 26.05 -3.92 -15.88
C LEU A 173 25.16 -3.84 -17.14
N SER A 174 25.01 -4.96 -17.84
CA SER A 174 24.17 -5.03 -19.04
C SER A 174 22.68 -5.18 -18.71
N ASP A 175 22.35 -6.06 -17.76
CA ASP A 175 20.97 -6.44 -17.46
C ASP A 175 20.45 -5.81 -16.16
N LEU A 176 19.40 -4.99 -16.31
CA LEU A 176 18.70 -4.37 -15.18
C LEU A 176 17.86 -5.40 -14.41
N VAL A 177 17.24 -6.35 -15.10
CA VAL A 177 16.33 -7.34 -14.52
C VAL A 177 17.10 -8.34 -13.66
N GLU A 178 18.28 -8.78 -14.11
CA GLU A 178 19.18 -9.61 -13.31
C GLU A 178 19.63 -8.88 -12.04
N THR A 179 20.02 -7.61 -12.17
CA THR A 179 20.43 -6.77 -11.03
C THR A 179 19.30 -6.60 -10.03
N PHE A 180 18.11 -6.22 -10.51
CA PHE A 180 16.90 -6.10 -9.72
C PHE A 180 16.58 -7.40 -8.97
N SER A 181 16.52 -8.51 -9.70
CA SER A 181 16.11 -9.82 -9.14
C SER A 181 17.09 -10.31 -8.08
N SER A 182 18.38 -10.08 -8.28
CA SER A 182 19.44 -10.45 -7.32
C SER A 182 19.36 -9.61 -6.04
N ILE A 183 19.20 -8.29 -6.15
CA ILE A 183 19.03 -7.42 -4.98
C ILE A 183 17.76 -7.82 -4.22
N TYR A 184 16.66 -8.01 -4.93
CA TYR A 184 15.37 -8.38 -4.35
C TYR A 184 15.45 -9.72 -3.61
N ALA A 185 15.97 -10.75 -4.27
CA ALA A 185 16.12 -12.07 -3.70
C ALA A 185 17.11 -12.11 -2.53
N ASN A 186 18.10 -11.21 -2.48
CA ASN A 186 19.06 -11.16 -1.39
C ASN A 186 18.52 -10.43 -0.16
N LYS A 187 17.85 -9.28 -0.35
CA LYS A 187 17.35 -8.47 0.77
C LYS A 187 16.05 -9.03 1.35
N PHE A 188 15.15 -9.51 0.51
CA PHE A 188 13.79 -9.85 0.92
C PHE A 188 13.58 -11.37 1.01
N LYS A 189 14.61 -12.14 1.40
CA LYS A 189 14.53 -13.60 1.57
C LYS A 189 13.39 -14.01 2.48
N ASP A 190 13.15 -13.24 3.53
CA ASP A 190 12.10 -13.52 4.52
C ASP A 190 10.68 -13.23 3.99
N THR A 191 10.56 -12.45 2.91
CA THR A 191 9.27 -12.22 2.22
C THR A 191 8.93 -13.33 1.23
N ARG A 192 9.80 -14.33 1.10
CA ARG A 192 9.57 -15.46 0.22
C ARG A 192 8.31 -16.18 0.70
N VAL A 193 7.32 -16.20 -0.18
CA VAL A 193 6.10 -16.99 0.00
C VAL A 193 6.45 -18.44 -0.29
N GLU A 194 7.14 -19.06 0.66
CA GLU A 194 7.55 -20.46 0.61
C GLU A 194 6.58 -21.32 1.41
N ARG A 195 6.12 -22.40 0.80
CA ARG A 195 5.11 -23.28 1.38
C ARG A 195 5.48 -23.78 2.77
N GLY A 196 6.70 -24.29 2.96
CA GLY A 196 7.14 -24.83 4.26
C GLY A 196 7.02 -23.78 5.36
N VAL A 197 7.52 -22.57 5.09
CA VAL A 197 7.44 -21.42 6.01
C VAL A 197 5.98 -21.05 6.33
N LEU A 198 5.09 -21.06 5.35
CA LEU A 198 3.66 -20.78 5.59
C LEU A 198 2.98 -21.89 6.40
N GLN A 199 3.34 -23.16 6.16
CA GLN A 199 2.81 -24.30 6.92
C GLN A 199 3.29 -24.26 8.37
N ASP A 200 4.57 -23.97 8.62
CA ASP A 200 5.10 -23.83 9.98
C ASP A 200 4.43 -22.66 10.72
N ARG A 201 4.23 -21.52 10.04
CA ARG A 201 3.48 -20.38 10.61
C ARG A 201 2.02 -20.73 10.89
N ALA A 202 1.35 -21.41 9.98
CA ALA A 202 -0.03 -21.87 10.15
C ALA A 202 -0.15 -22.81 11.34
N TYR A 203 0.76 -23.78 11.46
CA TYR A 203 0.80 -24.72 12.57
C TYR A 203 0.94 -23.99 13.91
N ASN A 204 1.92 -23.08 14.03
CA ASN A 204 2.12 -22.31 15.25
C ASN A 204 0.89 -21.47 15.65
N ILE A 205 0.20 -20.86 14.68
CA ILE A 205 -1.04 -20.13 14.95
C ILE A 205 -2.15 -21.07 15.42
N ILE A 206 -2.30 -22.24 14.79
CA ILE A 206 -3.33 -23.21 15.18
C ILE A 206 -3.06 -23.74 16.59
N GLU A 207 -1.82 -24.03 16.95
CA GLU A 207 -1.47 -24.47 18.31
C GLU A 207 -1.74 -23.38 19.36
N ASP A 208 -1.43 -22.12 19.07
CA ASP A 208 -1.79 -20.99 19.95
C ASP A 208 -3.32 -20.84 20.10
N LEU A 209 -4.06 -20.95 18.99
CA LEU A 209 -5.53 -20.97 19.02
C LEU A 209 -6.07 -22.16 19.82
N ARG A 210 -5.42 -23.32 19.71
CA ARG A 210 -5.49 -24.52 20.58
C ARG A 210 -5.76 -24.15 22.03
N LEU A 211 -4.72 -23.57 22.61
CA LEU A 211 -4.63 -23.24 24.02
C LEU A 211 -5.66 -22.19 24.42
N ARG A 212 -5.84 -21.16 23.59
CA ARG A 212 -6.80 -20.07 23.85
C ARG A 212 -8.25 -20.54 23.78
N PHE A 213 -8.59 -21.40 22.82
CA PHE A 213 -9.93 -21.96 22.70
C PHE A 213 -10.26 -22.83 23.92
N GLU A 214 -9.31 -23.65 24.39
CA GLU A 214 -9.49 -24.43 25.62
C GLU A 214 -9.86 -23.53 26.81
N GLU A 215 -9.14 -22.44 27.03
CA GLU A 215 -9.38 -21.51 28.13
C GLU A 215 -10.75 -20.83 28.03
N TYR A 216 -11.07 -20.22 26.88
CA TYR A 216 -12.26 -19.38 26.73
C TYR A 216 -13.55 -20.17 26.51
N LEU A 217 -13.45 -21.43 26.05
CA LEU A 217 -14.60 -22.33 25.88
C LEU A 217 -14.86 -23.24 27.08
N ALA A 218 -13.99 -23.24 28.10
CA ALA A 218 -14.20 -23.99 29.34
C ALA A 218 -15.57 -23.75 30.01
N PRO A 219 -16.14 -22.52 30.04
CA PRO A 219 -17.47 -22.30 30.61
C PRO A 219 -18.62 -23.02 29.87
N VAL A 220 -18.43 -23.32 28.59
CA VAL A 220 -19.41 -23.97 27.70
C VAL A 220 -18.94 -25.34 27.23
N ALA A 221 -18.08 -26.01 28.02
CA ALA A 221 -17.42 -27.25 27.62
C ALA A 221 -18.38 -28.37 27.20
N SER A 222 -19.53 -28.51 27.85
CA SER A 222 -20.55 -29.51 27.48
C SER A 222 -21.05 -29.32 26.04
N ASP A 223 -21.36 -28.08 25.66
CA ASP A 223 -21.88 -27.73 24.33
C ASP A 223 -20.78 -27.86 23.27
N VAL A 224 -19.55 -27.51 23.62
CA VAL A 224 -18.37 -27.67 22.75
C VAL A 224 -18.14 -29.14 22.41
N LEU A 225 -18.19 -30.02 23.41
CA LEU A 225 -18.09 -31.46 23.20
C LEU A 225 -19.23 -31.97 22.32
N GLN A 226 -20.45 -31.45 22.49
CA GLN A 226 -21.57 -31.80 21.63
C GLN A 226 -21.28 -31.43 20.17
N VAL A 227 -20.76 -30.22 19.90
CA VAL A 227 -20.42 -29.75 18.56
C VAL A 227 -19.33 -30.61 17.90
N ILE A 228 -18.31 -31.04 18.66
CA ILE A 228 -17.28 -31.96 18.16
C ILE A 228 -17.91 -33.30 17.76
N HIS A 229 -18.85 -33.81 18.56
CA HIS A 229 -19.55 -35.05 18.31
C HIS A 229 -20.60 -34.99 17.18
N GLU A 230 -20.89 -33.81 16.61
CA GLU A 230 -21.77 -33.69 15.43
C GLU A 230 -21.14 -34.35 14.18
N SER A 231 -19.80 -34.46 14.12
CA SER A 231 -19.08 -35.02 12.98
C SER A 231 -18.37 -36.32 13.37
N ALA A 232 -18.85 -37.44 12.84
CA ALA A 232 -18.26 -38.76 13.12
C ALA A 232 -16.77 -38.84 12.74
N GLY A 233 -16.37 -38.18 11.64
CA GLY A 233 -14.97 -38.15 11.23
C GLY A 233 -14.07 -37.38 12.20
N ASP A 234 -14.59 -36.31 12.84
CA ASP A 234 -13.83 -35.56 13.85
C ASP A 234 -13.63 -36.41 15.10
N VAL A 235 -14.68 -37.13 15.52
CA VAL A 235 -14.64 -38.01 16.68
C VAL A 235 -13.63 -39.14 16.47
N GLU A 236 -13.62 -39.76 15.28
CA GLU A 236 -12.66 -40.83 14.95
C GLU A 236 -11.22 -40.33 15.02
N GLU A 237 -10.91 -39.22 14.33
CA GLU A 237 -9.57 -38.64 14.26
C GLU A 237 -9.09 -38.15 15.64
N THR A 238 -9.99 -37.55 16.42
CA THR A 238 -9.70 -37.16 17.82
C THR A 238 -9.45 -38.38 18.69
N THR A 239 -10.24 -39.45 18.54
CA THR A 239 -10.07 -40.70 19.29
C THR A 239 -8.72 -41.33 19.00
N VAL A 240 -8.32 -41.36 17.72
CA VAL A 240 -6.99 -41.85 17.30
C VAL A 240 -5.88 -40.99 17.92
N SER A 241 -6.05 -39.67 17.93
CA SER A 241 -5.07 -38.73 18.53
C SER A 241 -4.99 -38.82 20.06
N LEU A 242 -6.00 -39.38 20.71
CA LEU A 242 -6.08 -39.57 22.17
C LEU A 242 -5.71 -40.97 22.65
N ILE A 243 -5.28 -41.89 21.77
CA ILE A 243 -4.98 -43.29 22.13
C ILE A 243 -3.99 -43.38 23.31
N ASP A 244 -3.00 -42.50 23.35
CA ASP A 244 -1.98 -42.47 24.41
C ASP A 244 -2.46 -41.81 25.72
N ASN A 245 -3.64 -41.17 25.70
CA ASN A 245 -4.24 -40.44 26.83
C ASN A 245 -5.57 -41.08 27.26
N ALA A 246 -5.50 -42.25 27.90
CA ALA A 246 -6.67 -43.06 28.27
C ALA A 246 -7.71 -42.29 29.12
N ASP A 247 -7.27 -41.49 30.10
CA ASP A 247 -8.17 -40.73 30.97
C ASP A 247 -8.98 -39.68 30.19
N LEU A 248 -8.31 -38.94 29.29
CA LEU A 248 -8.96 -37.91 28.48
C LEU A 248 -9.88 -38.54 27.43
N LEU A 249 -9.48 -39.68 26.86
CA LEU A 249 -10.31 -40.45 25.94
C LEU A 249 -11.60 -40.93 26.59
N GLU A 250 -11.54 -41.47 27.81
CA GLU A 250 -12.73 -41.92 28.54
C GLU A 250 -13.69 -40.75 28.81
N LEU A 251 -13.16 -39.60 29.26
CA LEU A 251 -13.95 -38.39 29.49
C LEU A 251 -14.57 -37.86 28.19
N PHE A 252 -13.82 -37.87 27.08
CA PHE A 252 -14.29 -37.43 25.77
C PHE A 252 -15.47 -38.30 25.27
N LEU A 253 -15.33 -39.62 25.33
CA LEU A 253 -16.38 -40.56 24.90
C LEU A 253 -17.65 -40.46 25.77
N LYS A 254 -17.50 -40.13 27.06
CA LYS A 254 -18.62 -39.88 27.97
C LYS A 254 -19.21 -38.47 27.84
N LYS A 255 -18.62 -37.60 27.02
CA LYS A 255 -18.98 -36.17 26.90
C LYS A 255 -18.92 -35.43 28.24
N ASP A 256 -17.99 -35.80 29.11
CA ASP A 256 -17.78 -35.13 30.40
C ASP A 256 -17.16 -33.75 30.15
N PRO A 257 -17.71 -32.64 30.70
CA PRO A 257 -17.15 -31.30 30.56
C PRO A 257 -15.67 -31.17 30.94
N LYS A 258 -15.14 -32.07 31.79
CA LYS A 258 -13.71 -32.14 32.12
C LYS A 258 -12.83 -32.50 30.92
N ALA A 259 -13.41 -32.99 29.83
CA ALA A 259 -12.71 -33.31 28.60
C ALA A 259 -12.39 -32.08 27.73
N ILE A 260 -12.59 -30.84 28.20
CA ILE A 260 -12.33 -29.62 27.40
C ILE A 260 -10.93 -29.58 26.75
N LYS A 261 -9.93 -30.19 27.42
CA LYS A 261 -8.56 -30.36 26.93
C LYS A 261 -8.46 -31.10 25.60
N VAL A 262 -9.51 -31.79 25.18
CA VAL A 262 -9.60 -32.43 23.87
C VAL A 262 -9.44 -31.45 22.71
N ILE A 263 -9.70 -30.14 22.92
CA ILE A 263 -9.47 -29.10 21.92
C ILE A 263 -8.00 -29.10 21.43
N GLY A 264 -7.04 -29.53 22.25
CA GLY A 264 -5.65 -29.73 21.82
C GLY A 264 -5.45 -30.82 20.76
N TYR A 265 -6.39 -31.75 20.63
CA TYR A 265 -6.28 -32.98 19.82
C TYR A 265 -7.32 -33.09 18.70
N ILE A 266 -8.27 -32.15 18.61
CA ILE A 266 -9.27 -32.16 17.53
C ILE A 266 -8.62 -31.85 16.17
N PRO A 267 -9.24 -32.25 15.05
CA PRO A 267 -8.77 -31.83 13.72
C PRO A 267 -8.83 -30.31 13.54
N GLU A 268 -7.93 -29.73 12.74
CA GLU A 268 -7.85 -28.27 12.56
C GLU A 268 -9.14 -27.69 11.97
N ARG A 269 -9.80 -28.46 11.11
CA ARG A 269 -11.12 -28.14 10.51
C ARG A 269 -12.26 -28.00 11.50
N THR A 270 -12.09 -28.43 12.75
CA THR A 270 -13.09 -28.28 13.79
C THR A 270 -13.04 -26.89 14.42
N LEU A 271 -11.89 -26.20 14.41
CA LEU A 271 -11.74 -24.86 15.00
C LEU A 271 -12.63 -23.78 14.33
N PRO A 272 -12.73 -23.67 12.99
CA PRO A 272 -13.69 -22.77 12.35
C PRO A 272 -15.14 -23.01 12.78
N ARG A 273 -15.52 -24.27 13.01
CA ARG A 273 -16.88 -24.64 13.45
C ARG A 273 -17.14 -24.21 14.88
N LEU A 274 -16.15 -24.34 15.76
CA LEU A 274 -16.25 -23.84 17.13
C LEU A 274 -16.39 -22.31 17.15
N LEU A 275 -15.63 -21.60 16.30
CA LEU A 275 -15.79 -20.15 16.12
C LEU A 275 -17.17 -19.77 15.59
N GLU A 276 -17.74 -20.58 14.69
CA GLU A 276 -19.08 -20.35 14.16
C GLU A 276 -20.16 -20.45 15.25
N ARG A 277 -20.03 -21.43 16.14
CA ARG A 277 -21.01 -21.78 17.18
C ARG A 277 -20.91 -20.92 18.44
N PHE A 278 -19.69 -20.52 18.83
CA PHE A 278 -19.43 -19.80 20.07
C PHE A 278 -18.70 -18.45 19.86
N PRO A 279 -19.15 -17.59 18.92
CA PRO A 279 -18.46 -16.33 18.63
C PRO A 279 -18.38 -15.41 19.85
N GLU A 280 -19.37 -15.42 20.73
CA GLU A 280 -19.39 -14.63 21.97
C GLU A 280 -18.34 -15.02 22.99
N HIS A 281 -17.82 -16.25 22.93
CA HIS A 281 -16.75 -16.72 23.81
C HIS A 281 -15.37 -16.46 23.22
N LEU A 282 -15.25 -16.20 21.92
CA LEU A 282 -13.97 -16.12 21.21
C LEU A 282 -13.65 -14.71 20.70
N LEU A 283 -14.66 -13.90 20.40
CA LEU A 283 -14.52 -12.51 19.96
C LEU A 283 -14.55 -11.53 21.15
N ASP A 284 -14.62 -10.22 20.88
CA ASP A 284 -14.67 -9.15 21.89
C ASP A 284 -13.41 -9.07 22.78
N LYS A 285 -12.22 -9.12 22.16
CA LYS A 285 -10.90 -9.05 22.83
C LYS A 285 -10.60 -10.24 23.75
N LYS A 286 -11.24 -11.38 23.50
CA LYS A 286 -10.90 -12.66 24.12
C LYS A 286 -9.77 -13.33 23.32
N VAL A 287 -10.11 -14.26 22.43
CA VAL A 287 -9.14 -14.82 21.48
C VAL A 287 -8.86 -13.84 20.35
N PHE A 288 -9.90 -13.23 19.81
CA PHE A 288 -9.82 -12.25 18.74
C PHE A 288 -10.27 -10.86 19.20
N SER A 289 -9.59 -9.83 18.70
CA SER A 289 -9.82 -8.41 19.02
C SER A 289 -11.08 -7.81 18.41
N LEU A 290 -11.69 -8.51 17.44
CA LEU A 290 -12.83 -8.01 16.68
C LEU A 290 -14.09 -7.88 17.57
N PRO A 291 -14.83 -6.75 17.51
CA PRO A 291 -16.06 -6.58 18.26
C PRO A 291 -17.18 -7.47 17.70
N PHE A 292 -17.97 -8.05 18.59
CA PHE A 292 -19.13 -8.88 18.25
C PHE A 292 -20.34 -8.49 19.09
N MET A 293 -20.31 -8.68 20.41
CA MET A 293 -21.41 -8.29 21.29
C MET A 293 -21.56 -6.77 21.40
N GLN A 294 -20.48 -6.03 21.18
CA GLN A 294 -20.50 -4.56 21.15
C GLN A 294 -21.23 -3.99 19.94
N ILE A 295 -21.45 -4.79 18.89
CA ILE A 295 -22.24 -4.38 17.73
C ILE A 295 -23.70 -4.37 18.17
N ALA A 296 -24.26 -3.17 18.32
CA ALA A 296 -25.67 -2.94 18.62
C ALA A 296 -26.20 -1.82 17.71
N LEU A 297 -27.04 -2.20 16.75
CA LEU A 297 -27.72 -1.29 15.84
C LEU A 297 -29.19 -1.14 16.27
N PRO A 298 -29.89 -0.06 15.87
CA PRO A 298 -31.29 0.15 16.25
C PRO A 298 -32.26 -0.94 15.79
N ASP A 299 -31.92 -1.67 14.73
CA ASP A 299 -32.67 -2.82 14.22
C ASP A 299 -31.96 -4.14 14.60
N ASP A 300 -32.69 -5.06 15.23
CA ASP A 300 -32.19 -6.37 15.64
C ASP A 300 -31.70 -7.20 14.44
N LYS A 301 -32.38 -7.09 13.29
CA LYS A 301 -31.97 -7.82 12.08
C LYS A 301 -30.68 -7.25 11.50
N ALA A 302 -30.52 -5.92 11.50
CA ALA A 302 -29.27 -5.27 11.14
C ALA A 302 -28.13 -5.69 12.08
N THR A 303 -28.38 -5.73 13.39
CA THR A 303 -27.41 -6.18 14.40
C THR A 303 -26.93 -7.60 14.13
N SER A 304 -27.86 -8.53 13.91
CA SER A 304 -27.54 -9.94 13.61
C SER A 304 -26.70 -10.10 12.34
N ARG A 305 -27.02 -9.34 11.28
CA ARG A 305 -26.24 -9.34 10.02
C ARG A 305 -24.81 -8.83 10.23
N ALA A 306 -24.66 -7.68 10.91
CA ALA A 306 -23.34 -7.10 11.18
C ALA A 306 -22.47 -8.02 12.05
N ARG A 307 -23.06 -8.66 13.07
CA ARG A 307 -22.39 -9.68 13.89
C ARG A 307 -21.95 -10.88 13.06
N THR A 308 -22.83 -11.39 12.18
CA THR A 308 -22.52 -12.52 11.30
C THR A 308 -21.36 -12.18 10.36
N GLU A 309 -21.32 -10.97 9.81
CA GLU A 309 -20.23 -10.51 8.94
C GLU A 309 -18.89 -10.42 9.68
N ALA A 310 -18.89 -9.84 10.90
CA ALA A 310 -17.71 -9.76 11.75
C ALA A 310 -17.12 -11.16 12.03
N ARG A 311 -17.97 -12.11 12.43
CA ARG A 311 -17.57 -13.51 12.65
C ARG A 311 -17.05 -14.16 11.36
N ARG A 312 -17.76 -14.01 10.24
CA ARG A 312 -17.42 -14.64 8.95
C ARG A 312 -16.06 -14.18 8.43
N ARG A 313 -15.66 -12.94 8.72
CA ARG A 313 -14.34 -12.42 8.35
C ARG A 313 -13.22 -13.24 8.99
N ILE A 314 -13.24 -13.43 10.31
CA ILE A 314 -12.24 -14.23 11.01
C ILE A 314 -12.31 -15.70 10.58
N GLN A 315 -13.53 -16.22 10.44
CA GLN A 315 -13.75 -17.59 9.95
C GLN A 315 -13.08 -17.83 8.60
N SER A 316 -13.19 -16.88 7.65
CA SER A 316 -12.56 -17.02 6.32
C SER A 316 -11.04 -17.07 6.37
N TYR A 317 -10.41 -16.29 7.27
CA TYR A 317 -8.96 -16.34 7.44
C TYR A 317 -8.54 -17.68 8.07
N LEU A 318 -9.27 -18.15 9.07
CA LEU A 318 -8.99 -19.42 9.72
C LEU A 318 -9.19 -20.61 8.76
N GLU A 319 -10.21 -20.59 7.90
CA GLU A 319 -10.42 -21.60 6.85
C GLU A 319 -9.26 -21.64 5.85
N ASP A 320 -8.73 -20.49 5.43
CA ASP A 320 -7.55 -20.43 4.57
C ASP A 320 -6.31 -21.03 5.28
N VAL A 321 -6.14 -20.77 6.58
CA VAL A 321 -5.05 -21.35 7.40
C VAL A 321 -5.20 -22.87 7.57
N VAL A 322 -6.40 -23.37 7.84
CA VAL A 322 -6.69 -24.81 7.90
C VAL A 322 -6.44 -25.46 6.54
N SER A 323 -6.81 -24.81 5.44
CA SER A 323 -6.53 -25.31 4.10
C SER A 323 -5.03 -25.46 3.85
N LEU A 324 -4.18 -24.59 4.42
CA LEU A 324 -2.73 -24.71 4.30
C LEU A 324 -2.16 -26.00 4.92
N LEU A 325 -2.77 -26.47 6.02
CA LEU A 325 -2.32 -27.63 6.77
C LEU A 325 -2.89 -28.95 6.20
N THR A 326 -4.14 -28.91 5.75
CA THR A 326 -4.90 -30.11 5.34
C THR A 326 -4.79 -30.41 3.85
N SER A 327 -4.61 -29.40 3.01
CA SER A 327 -4.61 -29.58 1.56
C SER A 327 -3.26 -30.08 1.08
N ASN A 328 -3.26 -31.00 0.10
CA ASN A 328 -2.03 -31.35 -0.59
C ASN A 328 -1.61 -30.22 -1.54
N LEU A 329 -1.00 -29.17 -0.97
CA LEU A 329 -0.54 -27.97 -1.67
C LEU A 329 0.65 -28.22 -2.61
N ALA A 330 0.97 -29.47 -2.96
CA ALA A 330 2.02 -29.77 -3.93
C ALA A 330 1.80 -29.08 -5.29
N ARG A 331 0.56 -28.63 -5.56
CA ARG A 331 0.17 -27.93 -6.79
C ARG A 331 -0.36 -26.50 -6.55
N ALA A 332 -0.20 -25.96 -5.34
CA ALA A 332 -0.71 -24.63 -5.05
C ALA A 332 -0.03 -23.56 -5.91
N SER A 333 -0.83 -22.73 -6.55
CA SER A 333 -0.34 -21.62 -7.38
C SER A 333 0.32 -20.54 -6.52
N LYS A 334 1.15 -19.70 -7.14
CA LYS A 334 1.77 -18.55 -6.47
C LYS A 334 0.73 -17.61 -5.86
N ASP A 335 -0.41 -17.44 -6.52
CA ASP A 335 -1.47 -16.54 -6.05
C ASP A 335 -2.28 -17.16 -4.91
N GLU A 336 -2.46 -18.48 -4.89
CA GLU A 336 -3.03 -19.19 -3.73
C GLU A 336 -2.13 -19.06 -2.51
N LEU A 337 -0.82 -19.25 -2.68
CA LEU A 337 0.13 -19.09 -1.57
C LEU A 337 0.18 -17.65 -1.06
N LYS A 338 0.07 -16.64 -1.94
CA LYS A 338 -0.05 -15.23 -1.54
C LYS A 338 -1.35 -14.94 -0.79
N ARG A 339 -2.48 -15.47 -1.27
CA ARG A 339 -3.76 -15.34 -0.54
C ARG A 339 -3.61 -15.90 0.86
N ALA A 340 -3.06 -17.10 0.98
CA ALA A 340 -2.88 -17.75 2.26
C ALA A 340 -1.90 -17.00 3.17
N SER A 341 -0.83 -16.41 2.63
CA SER A 341 0.09 -15.57 3.40
C SER A 341 -0.57 -14.29 3.92
N LEU A 342 -1.46 -13.69 3.14
CA LEU A 342 -2.25 -12.52 3.57
C LEU A 342 -3.26 -12.93 4.66
N SER A 343 -3.97 -14.04 4.47
CA SER A 343 -4.91 -14.56 5.48
C SER A 343 -4.22 -14.89 6.80
N LEU A 344 -3.02 -15.47 6.77
CA LEU A 344 -2.19 -15.70 7.95
C LEU A 344 -1.84 -14.39 8.68
N ALA A 345 -1.39 -13.38 7.94
CA ALA A 345 -1.03 -12.08 8.52
C ALA A 345 -2.26 -11.39 9.14
N LEU A 346 -3.38 -11.35 8.42
CA LEU A 346 -4.62 -10.75 8.91
C LEU A 346 -5.18 -11.48 10.13
N LEU A 347 -5.09 -12.81 10.17
CA LEU A 347 -5.50 -13.59 11.33
C LEU A 347 -4.63 -13.26 12.55
N GLN A 348 -3.31 -13.22 12.36
CA GLN A 348 -2.35 -12.90 13.42
C GLN A 348 -2.57 -11.49 14.00
N ASP A 349 -2.89 -10.50 13.15
CA ASP A 349 -3.23 -9.14 13.59
C ASP A 349 -4.55 -9.09 14.38
N CYS A 350 -5.46 -10.04 14.14
CA CYS A 350 -6.73 -10.12 14.86
C CYS A 350 -6.61 -10.84 16.20
N ILE A 351 -5.58 -11.66 16.44
CA ILE A 351 -5.38 -12.37 17.71
C ILE A 351 -4.94 -11.36 18.77
N VAL A 352 -5.51 -11.46 19.97
CA VAL A 352 -5.15 -10.59 21.09
C VAL A 352 -3.75 -10.95 21.59
N GLN A 353 -2.84 -9.98 21.65
CA GLN A 353 -1.46 -10.18 22.11
C GLN A 353 -1.38 -10.49 23.60
#